data_AF-A0A3S4UJV9-F1
#
_entry.id   AF-A0A3S4UJV9-F1
#
_cell.length_a   1.000
_cell.length_b   1.000
_cell.length_c   1.000
_cell.angle_alpha   90.00
_cell.angle_beta   90.00
_cell.angle_gamma   90.00
#
_symmetry.space_group_name_H-M   'P 1'
#
loop_
_entity.id
_entity.type
_entity.pdbx_description
1 polymer ?
#
loop_
_entity_poly.entity_id
_entity_poly.type
_entity_poly.pdbx_seq_one_letter_code
_entity_poly.pdbx_strand_id
1 'polypeptide(L)'
;MLALAAYLVSGVDKLVVVRAKQHICTEYFIRFFNKIHNNQGYNSKHGKIQTIAWLSGEVRQTLTAVIDFINQAWSLYLHILITFLVFYQTVGAVISLIILACFALPALLVLTSRQRIQKLSCTNQADNIKLNEALPVQWDYVLFGNASRHHRLLDAALDGYFGSLRRYVRLEQVIVIAPVAVCVLAMVGYLSIADVPLVQLAMMVAVLPRALQLLGSVHTVATINTQFNFIKNKYQGVVNFLPAYRDLATHIQPDKLQIYSNKQQTTLTLEALFDTISRPAGTHPDHIRLTGANGAGKSSLLKLLKQHNPAATLITPDSDFQYTTAALSTGQEQLLRLTELIHDPQNTILLLDEWDANLDDYHITVLNQQLVALAKDKLIIEVRHHQGGQLGGFCQQQPTCR
;
A
#
# COMPACT_ATOMS: atom_id res chain seq x y z
N MET A 1 -32.30 -26.93 21.40
CA MET A 1 -32.69 -26.22 20.16
C MET A 1 -32.02 -24.85 20.03
N LEU A 2 -32.23 -23.90 20.95
CA LEU A 2 -31.63 -22.55 20.85
C LEU A 2 -30.09 -22.55 20.80
N ALA A 3 -29.42 -23.37 21.62
CA ALA A 3 -27.95 -23.46 21.62
C ALA A 3 -27.38 -24.03 20.30
N LEU A 4 -28.08 -24.98 19.67
CA LEU A 4 -27.69 -25.55 18.38
C LEU A 4 -27.84 -24.53 17.25
N ALA A 5 -28.96 -23.78 17.26
CA ALA A 5 -29.18 -22.69 16.31
C ALA A 5 -28.11 -21.60 16.43
N ALA A 6 -27.75 -21.21 17.67
CA ALA A 6 -26.68 -20.24 17.91
C ALA A 6 -25.31 -20.73 17.39
N TYR A 7 -25.01 -22.02 17.53
CA TYR A 7 -23.77 -22.61 17.03
C TYR A 7 -23.70 -22.59 15.49
N LEU A 8 -24.80 -22.95 14.82
CA LEU A 8 -24.89 -22.89 13.36
C LEU A 8 -24.77 -21.46 12.84
N VAL A 9 -25.44 -20.50 13.49
CA VAL A 9 -25.32 -19.07 13.16
C VAL A 9 -23.87 -18.57 13.32
N SER A 10 -23.16 -19.00 14.36
CA SER A 10 -21.74 -18.66 14.54
C SER A 10 -20.84 -19.21 13.42
N GLY A 11 -21.17 -20.38 12.87
CA GLY A 11 -20.47 -20.93 11.71
C GLY A 11 -20.68 -20.07 10.45
N VAL A 12 -21.92 -19.64 10.21
CA VAL A 12 -22.27 -18.75 9.08
C VAL A 12 -21.60 -17.37 9.23
N ASP A 13 -21.57 -16.81 10.43
CA ASP A 13 -20.90 -15.52 10.72
C ASP A 13 -19.45 -15.51 10.22
N LYS A 14 -18.68 -16.56 10.55
CA LYS A 14 -17.28 -16.67 10.11
C LYS A 14 -17.13 -16.65 8.59
N LEU A 15 -18.03 -17.32 7.87
CA LEU A 15 -18.01 -17.33 6.39
C LEU A 15 -18.33 -15.94 5.81
N VAL A 16 -19.30 -15.24 6.41
CA VAL A 16 -19.66 -13.87 6.01
C VAL A 16 -18.49 -12.91 6.25
N VAL A 17 -17.82 -13.01 7.40
CA VAL A 17 -16.64 -12.20 7.74
C VAL A 17 -15.49 -12.40 6.75
N VAL A 18 -15.21 -13.64 6.35
CA VAL A 18 -14.16 -13.94 5.35
C VAL A 18 -14.52 -13.35 3.99
N ARG A 19 -15.78 -13.49 3.55
CA ARG A 19 -16.24 -12.88 2.29
C ARG A 19 -16.16 -11.36 2.32
N ALA A 20 -16.52 -10.74 3.44
CA ALA A 20 -16.42 -9.29 3.61
C ALA A 20 -14.96 -8.80 3.52
N LYS A 21 -14.02 -9.53 4.14
CA LYS A 21 -12.57 -9.24 4.03
C LYS A 21 -12.08 -9.29 2.59
N GLN A 22 -12.45 -10.34 1.86
CA GLN A 22 -12.08 -10.47 0.45
C GLN A 22 -12.62 -9.30 -0.37
N HIS A 23 -13.93 -9.04 -0.28
CA HIS A 23 -14.58 -7.99 -1.06
C HIS A 23 -13.98 -6.60 -0.79
N ILE A 24 -13.80 -6.23 0.48
CA ILE A 24 -13.24 -4.92 0.87
C ILE A 24 -11.79 -4.76 0.38
N CYS A 25 -10.97 -5.80 0.51
CA CYS A 25 -9.60 -5.77 -0.01
C CYS A 25 -9.58 -5.60 -1.53
N THR A 26 -10.37 -6.38 -2.27
CA THR A 26 -10.45 -6.30 -3.73
C THR A 26 -10.89 -4.92 -4.19
N GLU A 27 -11.98 -4.39 -3.64
CA GLU A 27 -12.48 -3.06 -3.95
C GLU A 27 -11.44 -1.96 -3.66
N TYR A 28 -10.72 -2.06 -2.54
CA TYR A 28 -9.67 -1.10 -2.21
C TYR A 28 -8.55 -1.11 -3.25
N PHE A 29 -8.03 -2.29 -3.63
CA PHE A 29 -6.96 -2.38 -4.62
C PHE A 29 -7.40 -1.82 -5.98
N ILE A 30 -8.60 -2.18 -6.45
CA ILE A 30 -9.13 -1.67 -7.72
C ILE A 30 -9.25 -0.14 -7.69
N ARG A 31 -9.85 0.42 -6.64
CA ARG A 31 -10.00 1.88 -6.49
C ARG A 31 -8.66 2.58 -6.38
N PHE A 32 -7.70 2.01 -5.66
CA PHE A 32 -6.36 2.56 -5.51
C PHE A 32 -5.64 2.65 -6.86
N PHE A 33 -5.62 1.56 -7.63
CA PHE A 33 -5.01 1.55 -8.95
C PHE A 33 -5.75 2.46 -9.94
N ASN A 34 -7.09 2.50 -9.91
CA ASN A 34 -7.87 3.44 -10.73
C ASN A 34 -7.55 4.91 -10.40
N LYS A 35 -7.30 5.25 -9.13
CA LYS A 35 -6.90 6.61 -8.72
C LYS A 35 -5.52 7.01 -9.25
N ILE A 36 -4.61 6.06 -9.41
CA ILE A 36 -3.22 6.31 -9.83
C ILE A 36 -3.03 6.16 -11.34
N HIS A 37 -3.86 5.35 -12.02
CA HIS A 37 -3.70 4.88 -13.40
C HIS A 37 -3.31 5.98 -14.41
N ASN A 38 -3.88 7.19 -14.28
CA ASN A 38 -3.65 8.29 -15.21
C ASN A 38 -2.62 9.32 -14.75
N ASN A 39 -2.17 9.26 -13.50
CA ASN A 39 -1.29 10.28 -12.94
C ASN A 39 0.17 9.80 -12.90
N GLN A 40 0.93 10.17 -13.92
CA GLN A 40 2.33 9.79 -14.07
C GLN A 40 3.25 10.51 -13.07
N GLY A 41 2.77 11.50 -12.33
CA GLY A 41 3.53 12.12 -11.23
C GLY A 41 3.85 11.16 -10.09
N TYR A 42 3.11 10.05 -9.95
CA TYR A 42 3.41 8.98 -8.99
C TYR A 42 4.44 7.96 -9.49
N ASN A 43 4.82 8.03 -10.78
CA ASN A 43 5.72 7.08 -11.44
C ASN A 43 7.19 7.39 -11.12
N SER A 44 7.58 7.19 -9.86
CA SER A 44 8.97 7.27 -9.40
C SER A 44 9.41 5.92 -8.81
N LYS A 45 10.69 5.56 -9.00
CA LYS A 45 11.25 4.29 -8.49
C LYS A 45 11.08 4.17 -6.97
N HIS A 46 11.41 5.23 -6.24
CA HIS A 46 11.18 5.32 -4.79
C HIS A 46 9.69 5.20 -4.43
N GLY A 47 8.81 5.92 -5.13
CA GLY A 47 7.36 5.86 -4.91
C GLY A 47 6.78 4.48 -5.17
N LYS A 48 7.26 3.76 -6.19
CA LYS A 48 6.87 2.37 -6.50
C LYS A 48 7.25 1.43 -5.35
N ILE A 49 8.50 1.46 -4.87
CA ILE A 49 8.98 0.62 -3.76
C ILE A 49 8.15 0.89 -2.49
N GLN A 50 7.99 2.16 -2.12
CA GLN A 50 7.20 2.55 -0.95
C GLN A 50 5.74 2.10 -1.06
N THR A 51 5.13 2.25 -2.24
CA THR A 51 3.74 1.84 -2.49
C THR A 51 3.59 0.32 -2.39
N ILE A 52 4.51 -0.46 -2.98
CA ILE A 52 4.47 -1.92 -2.89
C ILE A 52 4.64 -2.37 -1.43
N ALA A 53 5.58 -1.79 -0.69
CA ALA A 53 5.77 -2.09 0.73
C ALA A 53 4.51 -1.76 1.56
N TRP A 54 3.88 -0.61 1.29
CA TRP A 54 2.64 -0.21 1.95
C TRP A 54 1.46 -1.13 1.63
N LEU A 55 1.23 -1.42 0.34
CA LEU A 55 0.14 -2.28 -0.14
C LEU A 55 0.26 -3.73 0.38
N SER A 56 1.47 -4.29 0.34
CA SER A 56 1.73 -5.68 0.74
C SER A 56 1.81 -5.87 2.25
N GLY A 57 2.41 -4.91 2.96
CA GLY A 57 2.60 -4.96 4.40
C GLY A 57 1.42 -4.43 5.20
N GLU A 58 1.04 -3.17 5.00
CA GLU A 58 0.16 -2.47 5.93
C GLU A 58 -1.33 -2.55 5.55
N VAL A 59 -1.67 -2.43 4.26
CA VAL A 59 -3.07 -2.36 3.79
C VAL A 59 -3.85 -3.62 4.12
N ARG A 60 -3.35 -4.79 3.68
CA ARG A 60 -4.05 -6.07 3.88
C ARG A 60 -4.23 -6.40 5.36
N GLN A 61 -3.17 -6.17 6.15
CA GLN A 61 -3.21 -6.38 7.60
C GLN A 61 -4.24 -5.46 8.27
N THR A 62 -4.25 -4.18 7.90
CA THR A 62 -5.15 -3.19 8.46
C THR A 62 -6.61 -3.46 8.13
N LEU A 63 -6.95 -3.70 6.86
CA LEU A 63 -8.34 -3.95 6.46
C LEU A 63 -8.90 -5.20 7.14
N THR A 64 -8.08 -6.26 7.24
CA THR A 64 -8.45 -7.49 7.95
C THR A 64 -8.67 -7.21 9.43
N ALA A 65 -7.76 -6.47 10.08
CA ALA A 65 -7.84 -6.13 11.49
C ALA A 65 -9.06 -5.24 11.82
N VAL A 66 -9.45 -4.32 10.93
CA VAL A 66 -10.66 -3.49 11.11
C VAL A 66 -11.92 -4.37 11.15
N ILE A 67 -12.04 -5.32 10.24
CA ILE A 67 -13.23 -6.20 10.18
C ILE A 67 -13.28 -7.13 11.39
N ASP A 68 -12.14 -7.72 11.76
CA ASP A 68 -12.03 -8.55 12.96
C ASP A 68 -12.38 -7.76 14.22
N PHE A 69 -11.89 -6.53 14.33
CA PHE A 69 -12.19 -5.64 15.44
C PHE A 69 -13.68 -5.30 15.53
N ILE A 70 -14.33 -4.97 14.41
CA ILE A 70 -15.77 -4.66 14.41
C ILE A 70 -16.58 -5.88 14.86
N ASN A 71 -16.26 -7.08 14.35
CA ASN A 71 -16.97 -8.30 14.75
C ASN A 71 -16.75 -8.62 16.24
N GLN A 72 -15.50 -8.53 16.70
CA GLN A 72 -15.15 -8.76 18.10
C GLN A 72 -15.84 -7.75 19.03
N ALA A 73 -15.88 -6.47 18.65
CA ALA A 73 -16.53 -5.42 19.42
C ALA A 73 -18.04 -5.67 19.57
N TRP A 74 -18.74 -5.94 18.46
CA TRP A 74 -20.18 -6.23 18.52
C TRP A 74 -20.50 -7.46 19.36
N SER A 75 -19.76 -8.56 19.16
CA SER A 75 -19.92 -9.78 19.96
C SER A 75 -19.74 -9.51 21.45
N LEU A 76 -18.69 -8.75 21.83
CA LEU A 76 -18.41 -8.42 23.22
C LEU A 76 -19.47 -7.52 23.84
N TYR A 77 -19.87 -6.43 23.16
CA TYR A 77 -20.86 -5.51 23.69
C TYR A 77 -22.23 -6.17 23.86
N LEU A 78 -22.66 -6.99 22.89
CA LEU A 78 -23.88 -7.78 23.01
C LEU A 78 -23.79 -8.81 24.14
N HIS A 79 -22.64 -9.49 24.27
CA HIS A 79 -22.40 -10.42 25.37
C HIS A 79 -22.52 -9.74 26.74
N ILE A 80 -21.90 -8.57 26.92
CA ILE A 80 -21.96 -7.80 28.17
C ILE A 80 -23.38 -7.33 28.45
N LEU A 81 -24.09 -6.80 27.45
CA LEU A 81 -25.46 -6.31 27.60
C LEU A 81 -26.42 -7.43 28.02
N ILE A 82 -26.36 -8.58 27.35
CA ILE A 82 -27.21 -9.73 27.67
C ILE A 82 -26.86 -10.27 29.06
N THR A 83 -25.57 -10.41 29.36
CA THR A 83 -25.12 -10.92 30.65
C THR A 83 -25.54 -9.97 31.78
N PHE A 84 -25.34 -8.67 31.62
CA PHE A 84 -25.79 -7.66 32.58
C PHE A 84 -27.30 -7.75 32.86
N LEU A 85 -28.13 -7.92 31.82
CA LEU A 85 -29.57 -8.05 31.97
C LEU A 85 -29.96 -9.30 32.79
N VAL A 86 -29.27 -10.42 32.56
CA VAL A 86 -29.45 -11.65 33.36
C VAL A 86 -29.03 -11.44 34.82
N PHE A 87 -27.89 -10.78 35.06
CA PHE A 87 -27.41 -10.48 36.42
C PHE A 87 -28.36 -9.56 37.18
N TYR A 88 -28.88 -8.53 36.51
CA TYR A 88 -29.84 -7.60 37.08
C TYR A 88 -31.11 -8.31 37.57
N GLN A 89 -31.61 -9.28 36.79
CA GLN A 89 -32.78 -10.07 37.15
C GLN A 89 -32.52 -11.12 38.24
N THR A 90 -31.32 -11.71 38.27
CA THR A 90 -31.03 -12.89 39.13
C THR A 90 -30.37 -12.55 40.46
N VAL A 91 -29.42 -11.61 40.47
CA VAL A 91 -28.60 -11.26 41.64
C VAL A 91 -29.07 -9.96 42.29
N GLY A 92 -29.78 -9.12 41.54
CA GLY A 92 -30.36 -7.86 42.01
C GLY A 92 -29.58 -6.61 41.57
N ALA A 93 -30.18 -5.45 41.85
CA ALA A 93 -29.73 -4.18 41.30
C ALA A 93 -28.37 -3.68 41.83
N VAL A 94 -28.07 -3.93 43.11
CA VAL A 94 -26.87 -3.38 43.77
C VAL A 94 -25.59 -3.94 43.17
N ILE A 95 -25.47 -5.26 43.07
CA ILE A 95 -24.29 -5.93 42.49
C ILE A 95 -24.15 -5.61 41.00
N SER A 96 -25.27 -5.48 40.29
CA SER A 96 -25.28 -5.10 38.88
C SER A 96 -24.75 -3.67 38.67
N LEU A 97 -25.11 -2.72 39.54
CA LEU A 97 -24.57 -1.35 39.50
C LEU A 97 -23.07 -1.29 39.81
N ILE A 98 -22.59 -2.10 40.76
CA ILE A 98 -21.15 -2.23 41.04
C ILE A 98 -20.41 -2.72 39.78
N ILE A 99 -20.94 -3.74 39.11
CA ILE A 99 -20.40 -4.25 37.86
C ILE A 99 -20.40 -3.18 36.76
N LEU A 100 -21.47 -2.39 36.62
CA LEU A 100 -21.54 -1.31 35.63
C LEU A 100 -20.47 -0.23 35.89
N ALA A 101 -20.28 0.16 37.15
CA ALA A 101 -19.24 1.09 37.56
C ALA A 101 -17.83 0.56 37.23
N CYS A 102 -17.64 -0.76 37.32
CA CYS A 102 -16.40 -1.44 36.94
C CYS A 102 -16.07 -1.33 35.43
N PHE A 103 -17.06 -1.19 34.54
CA PHE A 103 -16.82 -0.91 33.12
C PHE A 103 -16.61 0.57 32.82
N ALA A 104 -17.22 1.47 33.60
CA ALA A 104 -17.10 2.91 33.40
C ALA A 104 -15.68 3.42 33.68
N LEU A 105 -15.00 2.86 34.68
CA LEU A 105 -13.66 3.27 35.09
C LEU A 105 -12.56 3.02 34.01
N PRO A 106 -12.46 1.83 33.37
CA PRO A 106 -11.58 1.64 32.22
C PRO A 106 -11.92 2.56 31.05
N ALA A 107 -13.20 2.76 30.74
CA ALA A 107 -13.62 3.66 29.66
C ALA A 107 -13.13 5.10 29.90
N LEU A 108 -13.24 5.60 31.13
CA LEU A 108 -12.73 6.91 31.52
C LEU A 108 -11.21 7.02 31.34
N LEU A 109 -10.45 6.00 31.75
CA LEU A 109 -8.99 5.97 31.59
C LEU A 109 -8.54 5.92 30.13
N VAL A 110 -9.29 5.25 29.26
CA VAL A 110 -9.03 5.28 27.81
C VAL A 110 -9.27 6.67 27.24
N LEU A 111 -10.36 7.33 27.65
CA LEU A 111 -10.69 8.68 27.16
C LEU A 111 -9.61 9.70 27.53
N THR A 112 -9.11 9.67 28.77
CA THR A 112 -8.04 10.57 29.22
C THR A 112 -6.69 10.28 28.56
N SER A 113 -6.42 9.01 28.22
CA SER A 113 -5.14 8.59 27.61
C SER A 113 -5.13 8.64 26.08
N ARG A 114 -6.25 8.99 25.45
CA ARG A 114 -6.46 8.92 23.99
C ARG A 114 -5.37 9.59 23.17
N GLN A 115 -4.97 10.81 23.54
CA GLN A 115 -3.94 11.56 22.82
C GLN A 115 -2.56 10.88 22.86
N ARG A 116 -2.21 10.27 24.00
CA ARG A 116 -0.95 9.55 24.16
C ARG A 116 -0.92 8.27 23.32
N ILE A 117 -2.02 7.51 23.33
CA ILE A 117 -2.20 6.31 22.50
C ILE A 117 -2.06 6.67 21.01
N GLN A 118 -2.72 7.74 20.57
CA GLN A 118 -2.65 8.20 19.19
C GLN A 118 -1.21 8.54 18.76
N LYS A 119 -0.48 9.31 19.57
CA LYS A 119 0.90 9.68 19.26
C LYS A 119 1.80 8.44 19.14
N LEU A 120 1.73 7.53 20.11
CA LEU A 120 2.53 6.30 20.12
C LEU A 120 2.18 5.38 18.93
N SER A 121 0.89 5.28 18.57
CA SER A 121 0.41 4.54 17.41
C SER A 121 1.02 5.05 16.11
N CYS A 122 1.01 6.37 15.89
CA CYS A 122 1.59 6.97 14.68
C CYS A 122 3.11 6.76 14.63
N THR A 123 3.81 6.89 15.75
CA THR A 123 5.26 6.61 15.82
C THR A 123 5.55 5.15 15.49
N ASN A 124 4.79 4.20 16.04
CA ASN A 124 4.99 2.77 15.77
C ASN A 124 4.74 2.41 14.29
N GLN A 125 3.74 3.02 13.64
CA GLN A 125 3.51 2.85 12.20
C GLN A 125 4.67 3.39 11.37
N ALA A 126 5.15 4.60 11.69
CA ALA A 126 6.27 5.22 10.99
C ALA A 126 7.56 4.38 11.12
N ASP A 127 7.82 3.82 12.31
CA ASP A 127 8.97 2.95 12.54
C ASP A 127 8.83 1.60 11.81
N ASN A 128 7.61 1.04 11.70
CA ASN A 128 7.35 -0.16 10.91
C ASN A 128 7.64 0.05 9.41
N ILE A 129 7.29 1.21 8.86
CA ILE A 129 7.63 1.56 7.46
C ILE A 129 9.15 1.61 7.29
N LYS A 130 9.87 2.30 8.19
CA LYS A 130 11.34 2.38 8.14
C LYS A 130 12.00 1.00 8.20
N LEU A 131 11.48 0.10 9.04
CA LEU A 131 11.97 -1.27 9.12
C LEU A 131 11.78 -2.01 7.79
N ASN A 132 10.59 -1.92 7.19
CA ASN A 132 10.31 -2.55 5.89
C ASN A 132 11.14 -1.93 4.74
N GLU A 133 11.47 -0.64 4.81
CA GLU A 133 12.38 0.02 3.86
C GLU A 133 13.85 -0.41 4.06
N ALA A 134 14.27 -0.69 5.30
CA ALA A 134 15.62 -1.13 5.62
C ALA A 134 15.90 -2.58 5.18
N LEU A 135 14.88 -3.45 5.13
CA LEU A 135 15.04 -4.88 4.81
C LEU A 135 15.63 -5.13 3.41
N PRO A 136 15.11 -4.55 2.31
CA PRO A 136 15.71 -4.71 0.97
C PRO A 136 17.13 -4.15 0.89
N VAL A 137 17.38 -3.00 1.53
CA VAL A 137 18.71 -2.38 1.55
C VAL A 137 19.72 -3.28 2.26
N GLN A 138 19.30 -3.89 3.38
CA GLN A 138 20.13 -4.83 4.11
C GLN A 138 20.44 -6.08 3.27
N TRP A 139 19.47 -6.60 2.52
CA TRP A 139 19.69 -7.73 1.61
C TRP A 139 20.81 -7.43 0.61
N ASP A 140 20.78 -6.26 -0.03
CA ASP A 140 21.82 -5.83 -0.97
C ASP A 140 23.17 -5.63 -0.28
N TYR A 141 23.19 -5.07 0.93
CA TYR A 141 24.42 -4.93 1.71
C TYR A 141 25.03 -6.28 2.09
N VAL A 142 24.21 -7.29 2.39
CA VAL A 142 24.68 -8.63 2.75
C VAL A 142 25.33 -9.34 1.57
N LEU A 143 24.75 -9.19 0.38
CA LEU A 143 25.25 -9.87 -0.82
C LEU A 143 26.37 -9.10 -1.53
N PHE A 144 26.29 -7.78 -1.59
CA PHE A 144 27.19 -6.93 -2.39
C PHE A 144 28.06 -5.98 -1.57
N GLY A 145 27.74 -5.78 -0.28
CA GLY A 145 28.42 -4.84 0.59
C GLY A 145 29.64 -5.42 1.30
N ASN A 146 30.37 -4.53 1.98
CA ASN A 146 31.51 -4.93 2.81
C ASN A 146 31.02 -5.43 4.19
N ALA A 147 31.51 -6.60 4.62
CA ALA A 147 31.19 -7.26 5.88
C ALA A 147 31.40 -6.39 7.14
N SER A 148 32.18 -5.30 7.03
CA SER A 148 32.53 -4.44 8.17
C SER A 148 31.52 -3.33 8.50
N ARG A 149 30.50 -3.07 7.66
CA ARG A 149 29.54 -1.95 7.85
C ARG A 149 28.11 -2.39 8.16
N HIS A 150 27.96 -3.59 8.70
CA HIS A 150 26.92 -4.50 8.22
C HIS A 150 25.53 -4.45 8.87
N HIS A 151 25.27 -3.69 9.94
CA HIS A 151 23.92 -3.75 10.57
C HIS A 151 23.37 -2.41 11.09
N ARG A 152 24.13 -1.30 11.04
CA ARG A 152 23.72 -0.05 11.73
C ARG A 152 22.35 0.48 11.32
N LEU A 153 22.00 0.38 10.03
CA LEU A 153 20.71 0.84 9.53
C LEU A 153 19.58 -0.07 10.03
N LEU A 154 19.76 -1.39 9.93
CA LEU A 154 18.78 -2.37 10.38
C LEU A 154 18.63 -2.34 11.90
N ASP A 155 19.73 -2.31 12.65
CA ASP A 155 19.73 -2.24 14.11
C ASP A 155 19.00 -0.99 14.59
N ALA A 156 19.29 0.18 14.01
CA ALA A 156 18.58 1.41 14.35
C ALA A 156 17.08 1.34 14.02
N ALA A 157 16.71 0.69 12.92
CA ALA A 157 15.30 0.50 12.55
C ALA A 157 14.58 -0.50 13.48
N LEU A 158 15.23 -1.61 13.84
CA LEU A 158 14.73 -2.60 14.79
C LEU A 158 14.56 -2.00 16.18
N ASP A 159 15.58 -1.29 16.68
CA ASP A 159 15.53 -0.63 17.97
C ASP A 159 14.46 0.47 18.02
N GLY A 160 14.30 1.23 16.94
CA GLY A 160 13.23 2.20 16.78
C GLY A 160 11.86 1.55 16.91
N TYR A 161 11.59 0.53 16.10
CA TYR A 161 10.32 -0.20 16.07
C TYR A 161 10.01 -0.91 17.39
N PHE A 162 10.91 -1.76 17.90
CA PHE A 162 10.68 -2.45 19.17
C PHE A 162 10.68 -1.50 20.36
N GLY A 163 11.37 -0.36 20.27
CA GLY A 163 11.32 0.70 21.26
C GLY A 163 9.96 1.40 21.31
N SER A 164 9.36 1.73 20.16
CA SER A 164 8.01 2.32 20.09
C SER A 164 6.92 1.30 20.44
N LEU A 165 7.04 0.05 20.00
CA LEU A 165 6.14 -1.05 20.33
C LEU A 165 6.08 -1.31 21.85
N ARG A 166 7.24 -1.41 22.51
CA ARG A 166 7.31 -1.60 23.98
C ARG A 166 6.63 -0.47 24.74
N ARG A 167 6.80 0.78 24.31
CA ARG A 167 6.17 1.95 24.94
C ARG A 167 4.65 1.93 24.77
N TYR A 168 4.17 1.56 23.58
CA TYR A 168 2.75 1.39 23.30
C TYR A 168 2.12 0.29 24.16
N VAL A 169 2.70 -0.93 24.11
CA VAL A 169 2.17 -2.09 24.85
C VAL A 169 2.19 -1.82 26.36
N ARG A 170 3.23 -1.18 26.89
CA ARG A 170 3.28 -0.83 28.33
C ARG A 170 2.13 0.09 28.73
N LEU A 171 1.85 1.12 27.93
CA LEU A 171 0.74 2.04 28.21
C LEU A 171 -0.61 1.32 28.13
N GLU A 172 -0.80 0.49 27.11
CA GLU A 172 -2.01 -0.34 26.93
C GLU A 172 -2.23 -1.25 28.13
N GLN A 173 -1.22 -2.00 28.58
CA GLN A 173 -1.33 -2.91 29.72
C GLN A 173 -1.65 -2.19 31.02
N VAL A 174 -1.11 -0.99 31.26
CA VAL A 174 -1.45 -0.19 32.46
C VAL A 174 -2.91 0.25 32.42
N ILE A 175 -3.39 0.73 31.27
CA ILE A 175 -4.79 1.17 31.10
C ILE A 175 -5.76 -0.01 31.25
N VAL A 176 -5.35 -1.21 30.85
CA VAL A 176 -6.19 -2.40 30.85
C VAL A 176 -6.19 -3.12 32.21
N ILE A 177 -5.03 -3.27 32.87
CA ILE A 177 -4.90 -4.07 34.10
C ILE A 177 -5.34 -3.28 35.34
N ALA A 178 -4.98 -1.99 35.44
CA ALA A 178 -5.26 -1.20 36.63
C ALA A 178 -6.76 -1.12 36.98
N PRO A 179 -7.69 -0.94 36.02
CA PRO A 179 -9.12 -0.97 36.30
C PRO A 179 -9.60 -2.32 36.82
N VAL A 180 -9.19 -3.41 36.17
CA VAL A 180 -9.62 -4.76 36.53
C VAL A 180 -9.20 -5.09 37.97
N ALA A 181 -7.96 -4.74 38.35
CA ALA A 181 -7.48 -4.92 39.72
C ALA A 181 -8.34 -4.16 40.75
N VAL A 182 -8.67 -2.90 40.48
CA VAL A 182 -9.55 -2.09 41.35
C VAL A 182 -10.96 -2.70 41.44
N CYS A 183 -11.51 -3.17 40.32
CA CYS A 183 -12.84 -3.77 40.26
C CYS A 183 -12.93 -5.06 41.07
N VAL A 184 -11.92 -5.93 40.95
CA VAL A 184 -11.85 -7.18 41.71
C VAL A 184 -11.70 -6.90 43.20
N LEU A 185 -10.83 -5.97 43.59
CA LEU A 185 -10.64 -5.60 45.00
C LEU A 185 -11.92 -4.99 45.62
N ALA A 186 -12.63 -4.13 44.86
CA ALA A 186 -13.89 -3.55 45.31
C ALA A 186 -15.00 -4.61 45.49
N MET A 187 -15.09 -5.57 44.55
CA MET A 187 -16.05 -6.68 44.63
C MET A 187 -15.77 -7.57 45.84
N VAL A 188 -14.50 -7.95 46.06
CA VAL A 188 -14.09 -8.76 47.23
C VAL A 188 -14.35 -8.02 48.54
N GLY A 189 -14.03 -6.72 48.59
CA GLY A 189 -14.30 -5.88 49.76
C GLY A 189 -15.79 -5.82 50.11
N TYR A 190 -16.66 -5.63 49.11
CA TYR A 190 -18.10 -5.63 49.32
C TYR A 190 -18.61 -6.96 49.90
N LEU A 191 -18.14 -8.09 49.36
CA LEU A 191 -18.54 -9.42 49.81
C LEU A 191 -18.05 -9.73 51.23
N SER A 192 -16.92 -9.18 51.65
CA SER A 192 -16.39 -9.40 53.01
C SER A 192 -17.14 -8.65 54.11
N ILE A 193 -17.88 -7.60 53.76
CA ILE A 193 -18.58 -6.72 54.72
C ILE A 193 -20.09 -7.03 54.74
N ALA A 194 -20.64 -7.51 53.62
CA ALA A 194 -22.06 -7.82 53.52
C ALA A 194 -22.39 -9.12 54.30
N ASP A 195 -23.36 -9.04 55.21
CA ASP A 195 -23.91 -10.22 55.89
C ASP A 195 -24.95 -10.88 54.97
N VAL A 196 -24.48 -11.78 54.10
CA VAL A 196 -25.28 -12.35 53.01
C VAL A 196 -25.93 -13.67 53.44
N PRO A 197 -27.26 -13.83 53.32
CA PRO A 197 -27.95 -15.07 53.67
C PRO A 197 -27.51 -16.26 52.80
N LEU A 198 -27.52 -17.47 53.37
CA LEU A 198 -27.02 -18.71 52.76
C LEU A 198 -27.58 -19.00 51.34
N VAL A 199 -28.84 -18.63 51.09
CA VAL A 199 -29.50 -18.79 49.78
C VAL A 199 -28.88 -17.88 48.71
N GLN A 200 -28.58 -16.63 49.05
CA GLN A 200 -27.90 -15.71 48.13
C GLN A 200 -26.46 -16.13 47.89
N LEU A 201 -25.80 -16.70 48.89
CA LEU A 201 -24.44 -17.24 48.78
C LEU A 201 -24.39 -18.44 47.81
N ALA A 202 -25.38 -19.34 47.87
CA ALA A 202 -25.54 -20.44 46.91
C ALA A 202 -25.82 -19.93 45.48
N MET A 203 -26.65 -18.89 45.32
CA MET A 203 -26.88 -18.25 44.01
C MET A 203 -25.62 -17.57 43.48
N MET A 204 -24.81 -16.94 44.33
CA MET A 204 -23.54 -16.35 43.94
C MET A 204 -22.54 -17.40 43.45
N VAL A 205 -22.47 -18.57 44.10
CA VAL A 205 -21.61 -19.67 43.63
C VAL A 205 -22.06 -20.19 42.27
N ALA A 206 -23.38 -20.31 42.02
CA ALA A 206 -23.91 -20.72 40.72
C ALA A 206 -23.61 -19.71 39.60
N VAL A 207 -23.59 -18.41 39.95
CA VAL A 207 -23.35 -17.31 39.00
C VAL A 207 -21.86 -16.94 38.88
N LEU A 208 -21.01 -17.46 39.77
CA LEU A 208 -19.57 -17.21 39.82
C LEU A 208 -18.85 -17.42 38.47
N PRO A 209 -19.11 -18.50 37.69
CA PRO A 209 -18.46 -18.68 36.40
C PRO A 209 -18.78 -17.55 35.42
N ARG A 210 -20.01 -17.02 35.46
CA ARG A 210 -20.43 -15.87 34.63
C ARG A 210 -19.87 -14.57 35.15
N ALA A 211 -19.72 -14.41 36.47
CA ALA A 211 -19.11 -13.23 37.07
C ALA A 211 -17.61 -13.15 36.70
N LEU A 212 -16.91 -14.28 36.75
CA LEU A 212 -15.51 -14.39 36.31
C LEU A 212 -15.37 -14.12 34.80
N GLN A 213 -16.26 -14.65 33.97
CA GLN A 213 -16.29 -14.37 32.54
C GLN A 213 -16.51 -12.87 32.26
N LEU A 214 -17.35 -12.23 33.06
CA LEU A 214 -17.66 -10.81 32.93
C LEU A 214 -16.49 -9.92 33.36
N LEU A 215 -15.74 -10.30 34.40
CA LEU A 215 -14.46 -9.65 34.74
C LEU A 215 -13.43 -9.78 33.60
N GLY A 216 -13.34 -10.94 32.96
CA GLY A 216 -12.55 -11.12 31.73
C GLY A 216 -13.02 -10.21 30.59
N SER A 217 -14.32 -9.99 30.48
CA SER A 217 -14.92 -9.09 29.50
C SER A 217 -14.55 -7.62 29.76
N VAL A 218 -14.36 -7.19 31.03
CA VAL A 218 -13.84 -5.84 31.36
C VAL A 218 -12.46 -5.62 30.76
N HIS A 219 -11.56 -6.61 30.91
CA HIS A 219 -10.24 -6.57 30.29
C HIS A 219 -10.36 -6.44 28.77
N THR A 220 -11.17 -7.29 28.12
CA THR A 220 -11.35 -7.25 26.66
C THR A 220 -11.96 -5.92 26.20
N VAL A 221 -12.90 -5.32 26.93
CA VAL A 221 -13.47 -4.01 26.60
C VAL A 221 -12.42 -2.92 26.68
N ALA A 222 -11.61 -2.92 27.75
CA ALA A 222 -10.53 -1.95 27.89
C ALA A 222 -9.55 -2.06 26.71
N THR A 223 -9.17 -3.28 26.32
CA THR A 223 -8.31 -3.55 25.16
C THR A 223 -8.94 -3.11 23.85
N ILE A 224 -10.23 -3.40 23.62
CA ILE A 224 -10.94 -2.94 22.40
C ILE A 224 -10.99 -1.42 22.35
N ASN A 225 -11.24 -0.76 23.48
CA ASN A 225 -11.31 0.69 23.55
C ASN A 225 -9.94 1.36 23.34
N THR A 226 -8.85 0.79 23.87
CA THR A 226 -7.49 1.28 23.57
C THR A 226 -7.15 1.08 22.10
N GLN A 227 -7.42 -0.10 21.56
CA GLN A 227 -7.13 -0.47 20.17
C GLN A 227 -7.99 0.26 19.14
N PHE A 228 -9.18 0.75 19.52
CA PHE A 228 -10.04 1.51 18.63
C PHE A 228 -9.32 2.68 17.97
N ASN A 229 -8.61 3.50 18.78
CA ASN A 229 -7.88 4.65 18.25
C ASN A 229 -6.71 4.20 17.35
N PHE A 230 -6.04 3.10 17.70
CA PHE A 230 -4.95 2.54 16.91
C PHE A 230 -5.43 2.07 15.53
N ILE A 231 -6.49 1.26 15.50
CA ILE A 231 -7.08 0.72 14.27
C ILE A 231 -7.70 1.84 13.43
N LYS A 232 -8.35 2.82 14.05
CA LYS A 232 -8.85 4.02 13.38
C LYS A 232 -7.72 4.77 12.66
N ASN A 233 -6.60 4.99 13.33
CA ASN A 233 -5.46 5.68 12.73
C ASN A 233 -4.85 4.87 11.59
N LYS A 234 -4.70 3.55 11.75
CA LYS A 234 -4.26 2.65 10.66
C LYS A 234 -5.18 2.75 9.45
N TYR A 235 -6.50 2.67 9.68
CA TYR A 235 -7.49 2.78 8.62
C TYR A 235 -7.45 4.14 7.92
N GLN A 236 -7.32 5.24 8.67
CA GLN A 236 -7.13 6.57 8.09
C GLN A 236 -5.83 6.66 7.27
N GLY A 237 -4.76 6.02 7.73
CA GLY A 237 -3.52 5.89 6.97
C GLY A 237 -3.75 5.19 5.63
N VAL A 238 -4.48 4.07 5.63
CA VAL A 238 -4.83 3.33 4.39
C VAL A 238 -5.68 4.19 3.45
N VAL A 239 -6.71 4.87 3.96
CA VAL A 239 -7.60 5.69 3.12
C VAL A 239 -6.89 6.92 2.54
N ASN A 240 -6.01 7.54 3.31
CA ASN A 240 -5.34 8.79 2.93
C ASN A 240 -3.98 8.59 2.25
N PHE A 241 -3.50 7.35 2.16
CA PHE A 241 -2.20 7.08 1.57
C PHE A 241 -2.17 7.48 0.09
N LEU A 242 -1.22 8.33 -0.26
CA LEU A 242 -0.86 8.65 -1.63
C LEU A 242 0.66 8.48 -1.78
N PRO A 243 1.13 7.89 -2.89
CA PRO A 243 2.55 7.80 -3.17
C PRO A 243 3.17 9.20 -3.29
N ALA A 244 4.50 9.26 -3.17
CA ALA A 244 5.24 10.49 -3.44
C ALA A 244 4.93 11.02 -4.86
N TYR A 245 4.35 12.21 -4.93
CA TYR A 245 4.02 12.90 -6.17
C TYR A 245 5.18 13.79 -6.61
N ARG A 246 5.52 13.74 -7.90
CA ARG A 246 6.44 14.68 -8.54
C ARG A 246 5.70 15.45 -9.63
N ASP A 247 5.85 16.77 -9.61
CA ASP A 247 5.41 17.59 -10.72
C ASP A 247 6.38 17.42 -11.90
N LEU A 248 5.89 16.82 -12.98
CA LEU A 248 6.69 16.51 -14.17
C LEU A 248 7.07 17.76 -14.96
N ALA A 249 6.20 18.78 -14.97
CA ALA A 249 6.37 19.97 -15.80
C ALA A 249 7.60 20.81 -15.40
N THR A 250 7.87 20.88 -14.09
CA THR A 250 9.00 21.64 -13.52
C THR A 250 10.38 21.09 -13.90
N HIS A 251 10.44 19.85 -14.38
CA HIS A 251 11.68 19.16 -14.74
C HIS A 251 11.96 19.17 -16.25
N ILE A 252 11.09 19.80 -17.05
CA ILE A 252 11.23 19.90 -18.50
C ILE A 252 11.93 21.23 -18.82
N GLN A 253 13.03 21.18 -19.56
CA GLN A 253 13.73 22.35 -20.07
C GLN A 253 13.51 22.44 -21.58
N PRO A 254 12.49 23.19 -22.06
CA PRO A 254 12.12 23.24 -23.47
C PRO A 254 13.29 23.57 -24.40
N ASP A 255 14.14 24.51 -23.98
CA ASP A 255 15.27 25.01 -24.77
C ASP A 255 16.36 23.96 -25.04
N LYS A 256 16.36 22.86 -24.28
CA LYS A 256 17.35 21.78 -24.40
C LYS A 256 16.79 20.51 -25.04
N LEU A 257 15.54 20.55 -25.49
CA LEU A 257 14.86 19.44 -26.14
C LEU A 257 14.73 19.70 -27.64
N GLN A 258 15.01 18.67 -28.44
CA GLN A 258 14.76 18.67 -29.87
C GLN A 258 13.81 17.51 -30.19
N ILE A 259 12.73 17.84 -30.89
CA ILE A 259 11.66 16.90 -31.25
C ILE A 259 11.66 16.82 -32.77
N TYR A 260 11.99 15.66 -33.34
CA TYR A 260 12.08 15.49 -34.79
C TYR A 260 11.01 14.51 -35.28
N SER A 261 10.19 14.94 -36.24
CA SER A 261 9.20 14.08 -36.92
C SER A 261 9.79 13.52 -38.21
N ASN A 262 9.76 12.20 -38.35
CA ASN A 262 10.21 11.54 -39.57
C ASN A 262 9.23 11.74 -40.73
N LYS A 263 7.92 11.85 -40.47
CA LYS A 263 6.92 12.12 -41.50
C LYS A 263 6.98 13.54 -42.06
N GLN A 264 7.17 14.54 -41.20
CA GLN A 264 7.25 15.94 -41.64
C GLN A 264 8.68 16.35 -42.03
N GLN A 265 9.69 15.52 -41.70
CA GLN A 265 11.11 15.80 -41.92
C GLN A 265 11.56 17.14 -41.29
N THR A 266 10.93 17.53 -40.18
CA THR A 266 11.15 18.82 -39.52
C THR A 266 11.14 18.68 -38.01
N THR A 267 11.75 19.67 -37.34
CA THR A 267 11.67 19.82 -35.89
C THR A 267 10.27 20.32 -35.51
N LEU A 268 9.62 19.63 -34.58
CA LEU A 268 8.33 20.01 -34.02
C LEU A 268 8.51 20.87 -32.76
N THR A 269 7.56 21.77 -32.53
CA THR A 269 7.41 22.44 -31.24
C THR A 269 6.76 21.50 -30.22
N LEU A 270 6.90 21.81 -28.93
CA LEU A 270 6.22 21.06 -27.86
C LEU A 270 4.70 21.08 -28.05
N GLU A 271 4.12 22.23 -28.42
CA GLU A 271 2.69 22.37 -28.68
C GLU A 271 2.22 21.44 -29.81
N ALA A 272 2.95 21.40 -30.92
CA ALA A 272 2.63 20.51 -32.04
C ALA A 272 2.71 19.02 -31.65
N LEU A 273 3.60 18.66 -30.73
CA LEU A 273 3.69 17.29 -30.20
C LEU A 273 2.47 16.93 -29.35
N PHE A 274 2.03 17.84 -28.47
CA PHE A 274 0.80 17.67 -27.69
C PHE A 274 -0.45 17.59 -28.58
N ASP A 275 -0.52 18.41 -29.63
CA ASP A 275 -1.60 18.32 -30.61
C ASP A 275 -1.59 16.97 -31.32
N THR A 276 -0.42 16.48 -31.72
CA THR A 276 -0.29 15.20 -32.43
C THR A 276 -0.74 14.02 -31.57
N ILE A 277 -0.33 13.98 -30.29
CA ILE A 277 -0.72 12.89 -29.39
C ILE A 277 -2.19 12.96 -28.97
N SER A 278 -2.82 14.13 -29.01
CA SER A 278 -4.22 14.32 -28.60
C SER A 278 -5.23 13.82 -29.65
N ARG A 279 -4.77 13.60 -30.89
CA ARG A 279 -5.63 13.11 -31.96
C ARG A 279 -5.99 11.64 -31.73
N PRO A 280 -7.12 11.15 -32.28
CA PRO A 280 -7.56 9.79 -32.07
C PRO A 280 -6.48 8.77 -32.45
N ALA A 281 -6.34 7.74 -31.62
CA ALA A 281 -5.48 6.59 -31.86
C ALA A 281 -5.55 6.08 -33.31
N GLY A 282 -4.39 5.89 -33.96
CA GLY A 282 -4.30 5.34 -35.32
C GLY A 282 -4.56 6.32 -36.48
N THR A 283 -4.88 7.59 -36.20
CA THR A 283 -5.17 8.58 -37.28
C THR A 283 -3.94 9.26 -37.83
N HIS A 284 -2.82 9.25 -37.09
CA HIS A 284 -1.57 9.92 -37.48
C HIS A 284 -0.35 9.07 -37.17
N PRO A 285 -0.07 8.04 -38.00
CA PRO A 285 1.17 7.30 -37.92
C PRO A 285 2.36 8.23 -38.18
N ASP A 286 3.37 8.13 -37.32
CA ASP A 286 4.64 8.86 -37.40
C ASP A 286 5.69 8.19 -36.48
N HIS A 287 6.96 8.44 -36.77
CA HIS A 287 8.09 8.10 -35.90
C HIS A 287 8.76 9.40 -35.45
N ILE A 288 8.52 9.76 -34.20
CA ILE A 288 9.05 10.98 -33.58
C ILE A 288 10.22 10.61 -32.67
N ARG A 289 11.34 11.29 -32.87
CA ARG A 289 12.53 11.14 -32.02
C ARG A 289 12.68 12.34 -31.11
N LEU A 290 12.88 12.07 -29.82
CA LEU A 290 13.12 13.06 -28.81
C LEU A 290 14.60 13.01 -28.37
N THR A 291 15.33 14.07 -28.62
CA THR A 291 16.74 14.21 -28.23
C THR A 291 16.95 15.41 -27.31
N GLY A 292 18.05 15.39 -26.57
CA GLY A 292 18.37 16.43 -25.60
C GLY A 292 19.45 15.97 -24.62
N ALA A 293 20.10 16.94 -23.97
CA ALA A 293 21.12 16.67 -22.96
C ALA A 293 20.58 15.85 -21.78
N ASN A 294 21.46 15.15 -21.07
CA ASN A 294 21.08 14.45 -19.84
C ASN A 294 20.52 15.46 -18.83
N GLY A 295 19.38 15.14 -18.23
CA GLY A 295 18.66 16.05 -17.33
C GLY A 295 17.78 17.11 -18.01
N ALA A 296 17.65 17.12 -19.34
CA ALA A 296 16.75 18.06 -20.05
C ALA A 296 15.24 17.77 -19.85
N GLY A 297 14.89 16.63 -19.24
CA GLY A 297 13.49 16.25 -18.96
C GLY A 297 12.84 15.32 -19.98
N LYS A 298 13.62 14.58 -20.77
CA LYS A 298 13.13 13.65 -21.82
C LYS A 298 12.10 12.64 -21.30
N SER A 299 12.47 11.87 -20.28
CA SER A 299 11.58 10.91 -19.62
C SER A 299 10.38 11.58 -18.91
N SER A 300 10.57 12.79 -18.36
CA SER A 300 9.48 13.56 -17.75
C SER A 300 8.44 13.99 -18.80
N LEU A 301 8.89 14.37 -20.00
CA LEU A 301 8.01 14.70 -21.12
C LEU A 301 7.24 13.48 -21.62
N LEU A 302 7.88 12.32 -21.79
CA LEU A 302 7.16 11.08 -22.13
C LEU A 302 6.09 10.71 -21.10
N LYS A 303 6.38 10.88 -19.80
CA LYS A 303 5.41 10.68 -18.73
C LYS A 303 4.25 11.69 -18.81
N LEU A 304 4.54 12.95 -19.12
CA LEU A 304 3.52 13.98 -19.28
C LEU A 304 2.62 13.67 -20.49
N LEU A 305 3.20 13.22 -21.61
CA LEU A 305 2.47 12.76 -22.80
C LEU A 305 1.54 11.57 -22.49
N LYS A 306 2.02 10.58 -21.72
CA LYS A 306 1.18 9.46 -21.23
C LYS A 306 0.04 9.94 -20.33
N GLN A 307 0.27 10.94 -19.48
CA GLN A 307 -0.77 11.53 -18.64
C GLN A 307 -1.80 12.29 -19.47
N HIS A 308 -1.38 12.92 -20.57
CA HIS A 308 -2.27 13.64 -21.49
C HIS A 308 -3.09 12.70 -22.39
N ASN A 309 -2.52 11.55 -22.80
CA ASN A 309 -3.23 10.52 -23.55
C ASN A 309 -3.15 9.15 -22.83
N PRO A 310 -4.19 8.79 -22.04
CA PRO A 310 -4.24 7.51 -21.33
C PRO A 310 -4.19 6.27 -22.23
N ALA A 311 -4.51 6.38 -23.53
CA ALA A 311 -4.43 5.25 -24.46
C ALA A 311 -3.00 4.95 -24.94
N ALA A 312 -2.03 5.85 -24.69
CA ALA A 312 -0.64 5.61 -25.05
C ALA A 312 0.02 4.57 -24.13
N THR A 313 0.94 3.77 -24.65
CA THR A 313 1.69 2.79 -23.85
C THR A 313 3.11 3.28 -23.64
N LEU A 314 3.50 3.50 -22.38
CA LEU A 314 4.82 3.95 -21.99
C LEU A 314 5.68 2.75 -21.58
N ILE A 315 6.77 2.54 -22.31
CA ILE A 315 7.74 1.49 -22.05
C ILE A 315 9.02 2.15 -21.54
N THR A 316 9.49 1.69 -20.39
CA THR A 316 10.73 2.17 -19.74
C THR A 316 11.60 0.96 -19.40
N PRO A 317 12.91 1.12 -19.13
CA PRO A 317 13.76 -0.01 -18.79
C PRO A 317 13.32 -0.74 -17.51
N ASP A 318 12.69 -0.01 -16.58
CA ASP A 318 12.21 -0.52 -15.29
C ASP A 318 10.72 -0.96 -15.30
N SER A 319 10.02 -0.90 -16.46
CA SER A 319 8.62 -1.33 -16.56
C SER A 319 8.52 -2.82 -16.81
N ASP A 320 7.76 -3.51 -15.95
CA ASP A 320 7.50 -4.93 -16.08
C ASP A 320 5.98 -5.14 -16.18
N PHE A 321 5.55 -5.71 -17.31
CA PHE A 321 4.14 -5.91 -17.64
C PHE A 321 3.74 -7.39 -17.55
N GLN A 322 4.70 -8.29 -17.30
CA GLN A 322 4.46 -9.73 -17.24
C GLN A 322 5.25 -10.39 -16.12
N TYR A 323 4.68 -11.47 -15.60
CA TYR A 323 5.39 -12.37 -14.72
C TYR A 323 6.07 -13.45 -15.55
N THR A 324 7.35 -13.25 -15.86
CA THR A 324 8.14 -14.29 -16.54
C THR A 324 8.85 -15.15 -15.50
N THR A 325 8.58 -16.45 -15.50
CA THR A 325 9.26 -17.43 -14.62
C THR A 325 10.49 -18.06 -15.27
N ALA A 326 10.76 -17.75 -16.54
CA ALA A 326 11.89 -18.26 -17.29
C ALA A 326 13.16 -17.47 -16.94
N ALA A 327 14.28 -18.16 -16.76
CA ALA A 327 15.59 -17.54 -16.55
C ALA A 327 16.14 -17.00 -17.88
N LEU A 328 15.65 -15.84 -18.30
CA LEU A 328 16.14 -15.10 -19.47
C LEU A 328 17.23 -14.11 -19.03
N SER A 329 18.12 -13.74 -19.95
CA SER A 329 19.01 -12.59 -19.68
C SER A 329 18.22 -11.28 -19.65
N THR A 330 18.74 -10.24 -19.02
CA THR A 330 18.08 -8.92 -18.96
C THR A 330 17.74 -8.38 -20.35
N GLY A 331 18.63 -8.55 -21.33
CA GLY A 331 18.38 -8.17 -22.72
C GLY A 331 17.33 -9.04 -23.42
N GLN A 332 17.29 -10.34 -23.15
CA GLN A 332 16.26 -11.24 -23.69
C GLN A 332 14.87 -10.97 -23.09
N GLU A 333 14.80 -10.69 -21.78
CA GLU A 333 13.56 -10.24 -21.14
C GLU A 333 13.06 -8.94 -21.77
N GLN A 334 13.95 -7.97 -21.96
CA GLN A 334 13.61 -6.69 -22.57
C GLN A 334 13.15 -6.85 -24.03
N LEU A 335 13.81 -7.71 -24.81
CA LEU A 335 13.39 -8.05 -26.17
C LEU A 335 12.00 -8.67 -26.20
N LEU A 336 11.74 -9.67 -25.35
CA LEU A 336 10.44 -10.35 -25.25
C LEU A 336 9.34 -9.33 -24.91
N ARG A 337 9.56 -8.52 -23.86
CA ARG A 337 8.64 -7.46 -23.40
C ARG A 337 8.34 -6.46 -24.51
N LEU A 338 9.37 -5.95 -25.18
CA LEU A 338 9.22 -4.99 -26.27
C LEU A 338 8.44 -5.62 -27.42
N THR A 339 8.83 -6.81 -27.86
CA THR A 339 8.21 -7.49 -29.00
C THR A 339 6.71 -7.69 -28.77
N GLU A 340 6.29 -8.14 -27.59
CA GLU A 340 4.87 -8.36 -27.32
C GLU A 340 4.06 -7.06 -27.27
N LEU A 341 4.54 -6.03 -26.57
CA LEU A 341 3.84 -4.75 -26.47
C LEU A 341 3.73 -4.04 -27.81
N ILE A 342 4.77 -4.16 -28.63
CA ILE A 342 4.86 -3.57 -29.96
C ILE A 342 3.87 -4.24 -30.93
N HIS A 343 3.67 -5.56 -30.83
CA HIS A 343 2.75 -6.33 -31.67
C HIS A 343 1.29 -6.34 -31.16
N ASP A 344 1.02 -5.86 -29.96
CA ASP A 344 -0.36 -5.71 -29.46
C ASP A 344 -1.17 -4.76 -30.38
N PRO A 345 -2.28 -5.21 -30.98
CA PRO A 345 -3.13 -4.38 -31.83
C PRO A 345 -3.82 -3.24 -31.07
N GLN A 346 -3.97 -3.33 -29.75
CA GLN A 346 -4.56 -2.26 -28.94
C GLN A 346 -3.59 -1.09 -28.72
N ASN A 347 -2.28 -1.33 -28.86
CA ASN A 347 -1.24 -0.32 -28.68
C ASN A 347 -1.02 0.47 -29.96
N THR A 348 -1.78 1.55 -30.16
CA THR A 348 -1.66 2.44 -31.34
C THR A 348 -0.67 3.59 -31.15
N ILE A 349 -0.37 3.95 -29.90
CA ILE A 349 0.57 5.02 -29.54
C ILE A 349 1.61 4.43 -28.59
N LEU A 350 2.87 4.44 -28.99
CA LEU A 350 3.99 3.88 -28.24
C LEU A 350 4.94 5.00 -27.80
N LEU A 351 5.22 5.07 -26.51
CA LEU A 351 6.19 5.98 -25.91
C LEU A 351 7.35 5.13 -25.37
N LEU A 352 8.53 5.26 -25.98
CA LEU A 352 9.67 4.41 -25.70
C LEU A 352 10.77 5.24 -25.02
N ASP A 353 11.02 4.99 -23.74
CA ASP A 353 12.07 5.65 -22.97
C ASP A 353 13.28 4.72 -22.84
N GLU A 354 14.40 5.09 -23.44
CA GLU A 354 15.67 4.35 -23.37
C GLU A 354 15.53 2.84 -23.61
N TRP A 355 14.66 2.47 -24.57
CA TRP A 355 14.35 1.07 -24.88
C TRP A 355 15.56 0.29 -25.41
N ASP A 356 16.58 1.00 -25.89
CA ASP A 356 17.86 0.47 -26.37
C ASP A 356 18.84 0.15 -25.23
N ALA A 357 18.54 0.54 -23.98
CA ALA A 357 19.37 0.20 -22.84
C ALA A 357 19.46 -1.33 -22.66
N ASN A 358 20.65 -1.88 -22.39
CA ASN A 358 20.89 -3.31 -22.14
C ASN A 358 20.64 -4.27 -23.31
N LEU A 359 20.41 -3.78 -24.54
CA LEU A 359 20.33 -4.59 -25.75
C LEU A 359 21.66 -4.58 -26.52
N ASP A 360 21.94 -5.67 -27.24
CA ASP A 360 23.08 -5.72 -28.16
C ASP A 360 22.73 -5.10 -29.54
N ASP A 361 23.75 -4.80 -30.34
CA ASP A 361 23.59 -4.15 -31.65
C ASP A 361 22.67 -4.94 -32.61
N TYR A 362 22.69 -6.28 -32.50
CA TYR A 362 21.84 -7.15 -33.29
C TYR A 362 20.36 -6.92 -32.95
N HIS A 363 20.01 -7.02 -31.67
CA HIS A 363 18.64 -6.83 -31.19
C HIS A 363 18.15 -5.40 -31.40
N ILE A 364 19.02 -4.39 -31.22
CA ILE A 364 18.70 -2.99 -31.54
C ILE A 364 18.35 -2.84 -33.02
N THR A 365 19.12 -3.47 -33.92
CA THR A 365 18.88 -3.41 -35.37
C THR A 365 17.55 -4.07 -35.74
N VAL A 366 17.27 -5.25 -35.19
CA VAL A 366 16.02 -5.98 -35.43
C VAL A 366 14.81 -5.17 -34.95
N LEU A 367 14.84 -4.66 -33.70
CA LEU A 367 13.76 -3.84 -33.16
C LEU A 367 13.58 -2.53 -33.92
N ASN A 368 14.68 -1.90 -34.37
CA ASN A 368 14.59 -0.70 -35.20
C ASN A 368 13.83 -0.95 -36.50
N GLN A 369 14.10 -2.07 -37.17
CA GLN A 369 13.37 -2.43 -38.39
C GLN A 369 11.88 -2.64 -38.12
N GLN A 370 11.54 -3.29 -37.00
CA GLN A 370 10.15 -3.48 -36.57
C GLN A 370 9.45 -2.15 -36.24
N LEU A 371 10.11 -1.26 -35.49
CA LEU A 371 9.57 0.06 -35.16
C LEU A 371 9.33 0.90 -36.40
N VAL A 372 10.25 0.90 -37.37
CA VAL A 372 10.08 1.60 -38.65
C VAL A 372 8.90 1.03 -39.44
N ALA A 373 8.73 -0.30 -39.46
CA ALA A 373 7.60 -0.92 -40.11
C ALA A 373 6.27 -0.51 -39.45
N LEU A 374 6.23 -0.47 -38.12
CA LEU A 374 5.04 -0.14 -37.34
C LEU A 374 4.71 1.34 -37.32
N ALA A 375 5.70 2.22 -37.51
CA ALA A 375 5.50 3.66 -37.65
C ALA A 375 4.61 4.04 -38.85
N LYS A 376 4.33 3.10 -39.77
CA LYS A 376 3.37 3.28 -40.87
C LYS A 376 1.91 3.28 -40.40
N ASP A 377 1.62 2.57 -39.31
CA ASP A 377 0.27 2.36 -38.80
C ASP A 377 0.08 2.91 -37.36
N LYS A 378 1.19 3.12 -36.63
CA LYS A 378 1.23 3.55 -35.23
C LYS A 378 2.00 4.85 -35.06
N LEU A 379 1.70 5.58 -33.99
CA LEU A 379 2.49 6.74 -33.55
C LEU A 379 3.55 6.25 -32.56
N ILE A 380 4.82 6.46 -32.88
CA ILE A 380 5.96 6.05 -32.04
C ILE A 380 6.74 7.29 -31.63
N ILE A 381 6.90 7.51 -30.33
CA ILE A 381 7.73 8.58 -29.77
C ILE A 381 8.86 7.94 -28.99
N GLU A 382 10.10 8.08 -29.45
CA GLU A 382 11.27 7.43 -28.85
C GLU A 382 12.26 8.42 -28.22
N VAL A 383 12.84 8.02 -27.09
CA VAL A 383 14.05 8.55 -26.48
C VAL A 383 15.09 7.45 -26.51
N ARG A 384 16.28 7.74 -27.06
CA ARG A 384 17.40 6.78 -27.10
C ARG A 384 18.49 7.13 -26.10
N HIS A 385 19.14 6.10 -25.58
CA HIS A 385 20.30 6.24 -24.72
C HIS A 385 21.59 6.40 -25.56
N HIS A 386 21.75 5.61 -26.62
CA HIS A 386 22.89 5.73 -27.54
C HIS A 386 22.57 6.65 -28.73
N GLN A 387 23.39 7.69 -28.93
CA GLN A 387 23.46 8.42 -30.21
C GLN A 387 24.21 7.58 -31.26
N GLY A 388 23.66 6.42 -31.63
CA GLY A 388 24.22 5.53 -32.64
C GLY A 388 23.34 5.51 -33.89
N GLY A 389 23.77 6.20 -34.95
CA GLY A 389 23.19 6.06 -36.30
C GLY A 389 22.75 7.38 -36.91
N GLN A 390 23.68 8.05 -37.58
CA GLN A 390 23.38 8.98 -38.67
C GLN A 390 22.45 8.28 -39.67
N LEU A 391 21.29 8.88 -39.94
CA LEU A 391 20.53 8.58 -41.15
C LEU A 391 21.35 9.05 -42.35
N GLY A 392 21.45 8.20 -43.36
CA GLY A 392 22.37 8.28 -44.48
C GLY A 392 22.34 9.63 -45.23
N GLY A 393 23.49 10.31 -45.21
CA GLY A 393 23.86 11.26 -46.25
C GLY A 393 24.47 10.50 -47.42
N PHE A 394 23.69 10.31 -48.47
CA PHE A 394 24.21 10.12 -49.83
C PHE A 394 25.07 11.35 -50.16
N CYS A 395 26.40 11.22 -50.09
CA CYS A 395 27.32 12.10 -50.79
C CYS A 395 28.43 11.26 -51.42
N GLN A 396 28.12 10.90 -52.66
CA GLN A 396 28.99 10.61 -53.80
C GLN A 396 30.48 10.36 -53.51
N GLN A 397 30.88 9.13 -53.85
CA GLN A 397 32.21 8.84 -54.37
C GLN A 397 32.62 9.91 -55.40
N GLN A 398 33.71 10.61 -55.16
CA GLN A 398 34.51 11.19 -56.24
C GLN A 398 35.76 10.33 -56.46
N PRO A 399 36.08 9.99 -57.72
CA PRO A 399 37.15 9.08 -58.06
C PRO A 399 38.51 9.79 -58.00
N THR A 400 39.52 8.99 -57.69
CA THR A 400 40.93 9.27 -57.98
C THR A 400 41.15 9.66 -59.45
N CYS A 401 41.95 10.70 -59.71
CA CYS A 401 43.00 10.75 -60.75
C CYS A 401 43.57 12.19 -60.92
N ARG A 402 44.74 12.48 -60.35
CA ARG A 402 46.03 12.65 -61.04
C ARG A 402 47.12 13.07 -60.07
#